data_AF-A0A850CCM4-F1
#
_entry.id   AF-A0A850CCM4-F1
#
_cell.length_a   1.000
_cell.length_b   1.000
_cell.length_c   1.000
_cell.angle_alpha   90.00
_cell.angle_beta   90.00
_cell.angle_gamma   90.00
#
_symmetry.space_group_name_H-M   'P 1'
#
loop_
_entity.id
_entity.type
_entity.pdbx_description
1 polymer ?
#
loop_
_entity_poly.entity_id
_entity_poly.type
_entity_poly.pdbx_seq_one_letter_code
_entity_poly.pdbx_strand_id
1 'polypeptide(L)' 'MERLGPARADGADGRTSTRIRMGGIGIDPVTGAAAVARVLDAIEAGRGGHIVTPNVDILAAARRSRALRA' A
#
# COMPACT_ATOMS: atom_id res chain seq x y z
N MET A 1 -5.21 -5.73 -21.13
CA MET A 1 -4.26 -4.84 -20.43
C MET A 1 -5.04 -4.20 -19.29
N GLU A 2 -4.86 -4.67 -18.06
CA GLU A 2 -5.59 -4.16 -16.89
C GLU A 2 -5.17 -2.70 -16.68
N ARG A 3 -6.12 -1.77 -16.79
CA ARG A 3 -5.82 -0.34 -16.65
C ARG A 3 -5.52 -0.04 -15.19
N LEU A 4 -4.34 0.52 -14.93
CA LEU A 4 -3.99 1.19 -13.67
C LEU A 4 -4.88 2.43 -13.56
N GLY A 5 -6.10 2.25 -13.07
CA GLY A 5 -7.07 3.32 -12.84
C GLY A 5 -7.33 3.50 -11.35
N PRO A 6 -7.54 4.74 -10.86
CA PRO A 6 -7.90 4.96 -9.48
C PRO A 6 -9.22 4.25 -9.17
N ALA A 7 -9.24 3.42 -8.14
CA ALA A 7 -10.49 2.89 -7.60
C ALA A 7 -11.28 4.08 -7.01
N ARG A 8 -12.57 4.19 -7.35
CA ARG A 8 -13.45 5.30 -6.93
C ARG A 8 -13.44 5.49 -5.41
N ALA A 9 -13.35 6.75 -4.99
CA ALA A 9 -13.33 7.19 -3.60
C ALA A 9 -14.75 7.50 -3.12
N ASP A 10 -15.14 6.90 -2.00
CA ASP A 10 -16.27 7.36 -1.19
C ASP A 10 -15.72 8.12 0.03
N GLY A 11 -16.16 9.38 0.18
CA GLY A 11 -16.40 10.03 1.48
C GLY A 11 -15.22 10.61 2.27
N ALA A 12 -15.08 11.94 2.20
CA ALA A 12 -14.75 12.91 3.26
C ALA A 12 -13.66 12.58 4.30
N ASP A 13 -12.41 13.02 4.03
CA ASP A 13 -11.53 13.72 5.00
C ASP A 13 -10.16 14.05 4.36
N GLY A 14 -10.00 15.30 3.91
CA GLY A 14 -8.77 16.12 3.95
C GLY A 14 -7.42 15.67 3.35
N ARG A 15 -7.11 14.39 3.14
CA ARG A 15 -5.90 13.91 2.45
C ARG A 15 -6.20 12.58 1.77
N THR A 16 -6.82 12.64 0.59
CA THR A 16 -7.10 11.48 -0.25
C THR A 16 -5.79 10.96 -0.85
N SER A 17 -5.02 10.20 -0.08
CA SER A 17 -4.06 9.27 -0.70
C SER A 17 -4.91 8.19 -1.36
N THR A 18 -5.18 8.35 -2.66
CA THR A 18 -5.89 7.34 -3.45
C THR A 18 -5.03 6.09 -3.45
N ARG A 19 -5.35 5.14 -2.57
CA ARG A 19 -4.70 3.83 -2.52
C ARG A 19 -4.69 3.22 -3.92
N ILE A 20 -3.49 2.93 -4.41
CA ILE A 20 -3.29 2.36 -5.75
C ILE A 20 -3.38 0.84 -5.64
N ARG A 21 -4.04 0.20 -6.61
CA ARG A 21 -4.02 -1.26 -6.71
C ARG A 21 -2.94 -1.70 -7.69
N MET A 22 -2.01 -2.53 -7.22
CA MET A 22 -0.99 -3.19 -8.05
C MET A 22 -0.95 -4.66 -7.71
N GLY A 23 -1.08 -5.53 -8.73
CA GLY A 23 -1.01 -6.98 -8.53
C GLY A 23 -2.06 -7.57 -7.56
N GLY A 24 -3.18 -6.86 -7.36
CA GLY A 24 -4.20 -7.22 -6.37
C GLY A 24 -3.92 -6.73 -4.94
N ILE A 25 -2.79 -6.07 -4.71
CA ILE A 25 -2.37 -5.47 -3.44
C ILE A 25 -2.68 -3.96 -3.47
N GLY A 26 -3.20 -3.42 -2.36
CA GLY A 26 -3.38 -1.99 -2.18
C GLY A 26 -2.11 -1.35 -1.63
N ILE A 27 -1.60 -0.31 -2.29
CA ILE A 27 -0.38 0.41 -1.93
C ILE A 27 -0.71 1.89 -1.81
N ASP A 28 -0.34 2.51 -0.70
CA ASP A 28 -0.49 3.94 -0.52
C ASP A 28 0.71 4.65 -1.19
N PRO A 29 0.49 5.55 -2.17
CA PRO A 29 1.57 6.28 -2.79
C PRO A 29 2.17 7.28 -1.79
N VAL A 30 3.37 7.00 -1.33
CA VAL A 30 4.11 7.85 -0.37
C VAL A 30 5.53 8.09 -0.84
N THR A 31 6.13 9.20 -0.40
CA THR A 31 7.57 9.41 -0.55
C THR A 31 8.35 8.55 0.43
N GLY A 32 9.64 8.35 0.18
CA GLY A 32 10.51 7.64 1.13
C GLY A 32 10.54 8.29 2.52
N ALA A 33 10.61 9.62 2.58
CA ALA A 33 10.57 10.35 3.85
C ALA A 33 9.26 10.12 4.62
N ALA A 34 8.11 10.14 3.94
CA ALA A 34 6.82 9.88 4.56
C ALA A 34 6.69 8.44 5.06
N ALA A 35 7.27 7.46 4.34
CA ALA A 35 7.32 6.08 4.80
C ALA A 35 8.15 5.93 6.09
N VAL A 36 9.33 6.57 6.14
CA VAL A 36 10.20 6.57 7.34
C VAL A 36 9.49 7.23 8.53
N ALA A 37 8.91 8.41 8.33
CA ALA A 37 8.16 9.10 9.38
C ALA A 37 7.05 8.23 9.97
N ARG A 38 6.28 7.53 9.12
CA ARG A 38 5.21 6.64 9.60
C ARG A 38 5.71 5.46 10.44
N VAL A 39 6.93 4.97 10.16
CA VAL A 39 7.56 3.91 10.96
C VAL A 39 8.00 4.46 12.32
N LEU A 40 8.62 5.64 12.34
CA LEU A 40 9.02 6.31 13.58
C LEU A 40 7.80 6.60 14.47
N ASP A 41 6.72 7.15 13.90
CA ASP A 41 5.46 7.41 14.61
C ASP A 41 4.85 6.13 15.22
N ALA A 42 5.02 4.98 14.57
CA ALA A 42 4.56 3.70 15.09
C ALA A 42 5.42 3.23 16.27
N ILE A 43 6.74 3.37 16.16
CA ILE A 43 7.70 3.03 17.22
C ILE A 43 7.45 3.88 18.47
N GLU A 44 7.36 5.20 18.31
CA GLU A 44 7.14 6.14 19.42
C GLU A 44 5.82 5.87 20.15
N ALA A 45 4.80 5.43 19.42
CA ALA A 45 3.52 5.06 19.98
C ALA A 45 3.45 3.61 20.52
N GLY A 46 4.57 2.87 20.50
CA GLY A 46 4.61 1.46 20.94
C GLY A 46 3.78 0.51 20.08
N ARG A 47 3.48 0.87 18.82
CA ARG A 47 2.70 0.05 17.90
C ARG A 47 3.63 -0.86 17.08
N GLY A 48 3.35 -2.17 17.10
CA GLY A 48 3.94 -3.12 16.16
C GLY A 48 3.30 -3.07 14.77
N GLY A 49 3.80 -3.88 13.85
CA GLY A 49 3.23 -4.02 12.51
C GLY A 49 4.17 -4.71 11.52
N HIS A 50 3.74 -4.79 10.26
CA HIS A 50 4.54 -5.31 9.16
C HIS A 50 4.95 -4.19 8.21
N ILE A 51 6.23 -4.22 7.83
CA ILE A 51 6.76 -3.41 6.73
C ILE A 51 7.02 -4.37 5.58
N VAL A 52 6.34 -4.15 4.47
CA VAL A 52 6.51 -4.93 3.24
C VAL A 52 6.91 -4.01 2.11
N THR A 53 7.90 -4.42 1.33
CA THR A 53 8.42 -3.69 0.17
C THR A 53 8.14 -4.49 -1.11
N PRO A 54 6.87 -4.54 -1.56
CA PRO A 54 6.54 -5.29 -2.75
C PRO A 54 7.27 -4.71 -3.96
N ASN A 55 8.14 -5.52 -4.55
CA ASN A 55 8.75 -5.26 -5.86
C ASN A 55 7.90 -5.89 -6.98
N VAL A 56 8.31 -5.71 -8.24
CA VAL A 56 7.55 -6.17 -9.41
C VAL A 56 7.31 -7.70 -9.38
N ASP A 57 8.31 -8.49 -8.97
CA ASP A 57 8.20 -9.95 -8.95
C ASP A 57 7.20 -10.43 -7.89
N ILE A 58 7.22 -9.80 -6.72
CA ILE A 58 6.24 -10.05 -5.65
C ILE A 58 4.83 -9.72 -6.15
N LEU A 59 4.65 -8.60 -6.84
CA LEU A 59 3.35 -8.22 -7.42
C LEU A 59 2.89 -9.23 -8.50
N ALA A 60 3.81 -9.72 -9.34
CA ALA A 60 3.51 -10.73 -10.34
C ALA A 60 3.09 -12.07 -9.70
N ALA A 61 3.76 -12.48 -8.62
CA ALA A 61 3.39 -13.67 -7.86
C ALA A 61 2.03 -13.50 -7.16
N ALA A 62 1.79 -12.33 -6.55
CA ALA A 62 0.55 -12.00 -5.85
C ALA A 62 -0.68 -12.02 -6.77
N ARG A 63 -0.53 -11.68 -8.06
CA ARG A 63 -1.63 -11.83 -9.05
C ARG A 63 -2.11 -13.28 -9.18
N ARG A 64 -1.18 -14.25 -9.09
CA ARG A 64 -1.47 -15.68 -9.31
C ARG A 64 -1.82 -16.43 -8.03
N SER A 65 -1.50 -15.89 -6.85
CA SER A 65 -1.75 -16.55 -5.56
C SER A 65 -2.57 -15.66 -4.63
N ARG A 66 -3.76 -16.15 -4.22
CA ARG A 66 -4.59 -15.46 -3.22
C ARG A 66 -3.92 -15.43 -1.84
N ALA A 67 -3.17 -16.46 -1.49
CA ALA A 67 -2.47 -16.53 -0.21
C ALA A 67 -1.43 -15.41 -0.06
N LEU A 68 -0.83 -14.96 -1.17
CA LEU A 68 0.12 -13.82 -1.18
C LEU A 68 -0.56 -12.45 -1.11
N ARG A 69 -1.89 -12.39 -1.13
CA ARG A 69 -2.67 -11.14 -0.99
C ARG A 69 -3.36 -11.01 0.37
N ALA A 70 -3.26 -12.05 1.22
CA ALA A 70 -3.94 -12.15 2.51
C ALA A 70 -3.15 -11.45 3.61
#